data_AF-A0A2R6LF90-F1
#
_entry.id   AF-A0A2R6LF90-F1
#
_cell.length_a   1.000
_cell.length_b   1.000
_cell.length_c   1.000
_cell.angle_alpha   90.00
_cell.angle_beta   90.00
_cell.angle_gamma   90.00
#
_symmetry.space_group_name_H-M   'P 1'
#
loop_
_entity.id
_entity.type
_entity.pdbx_description
1 polymer ?
#
loop_
_entity_poly.entity_id
_entity_poly.type
_entity_poly.pdbx_seq_one_letter_code
_entity_poly.pdbx_strand_id
1 'polypeptide(L)'
;MPEAGLYRVLDERHEDAWLFVPVGEGTGTATAGDENDETSADDADATADGVEADETPTPGVPGGDGDVDRADEPSPGTERSYDPVRVPRTGHGEVDGSLAALSPGYLVRATLSRTSARPRVLDLTVRKRTLFEFADGVVGVFEAAESAWASATATGEAMAARVTRGTDGQPNGVLYVFADADGDRLAEFRTGRRPLEPLLARVNDAEPSTRSEWQPADRSPTVGPGGVTVPSDDREPPAHGLGRDREVFVLRPADGPYVVVLIALRKGGTLADTVRETYHCPRPEEP
;
A
#
# COMPACT_ATOMS: atom_id res chain seq x y z
N MET A 1 25.74 -13.02 -5.96
CA MET A 1 25.51 -12.36 -4.66
C MET A 1 24.03 -12.47 -4.29
N PRO A 2 23.65 -13.16 -3.20
CA PRO A 2 22.28 -13.00 -2.69
C PRO A 2 22.07 -11.51 -2.37
N GLU A 3 20.93 -10.96 -2.76
CA GLU A 3 20.61 -9.54 -2.54
C GLU A 3 19.66 -9.42 -1.35
N ALA A 4 19.93 -8.45 -0.49
CA ALA A 4 19.03 -8.12 0.60
C ALA A 4 17.86 -7.31 0.04
N GLY A 5 16.63 -7.78 0.29
CA GLY A 5 15.40 -7.08 -0.07
C GLY A 5 14.62 -6.65 1.16
N LEU A 6 13.69 -5.71 0.98
CA LEU A 6 12.66 -5.39 1.96
C LEU A 6 11.42 -6.22 1.67
N TYR A 7 10.88 -6.85 2.71
CA TYR A 7 9.73 -7.73 2.61
C TYR A 7 8.72 -7.45 3.72
N ARG A 8 7.44 -7.48 3.37
CA ARG A 8 6.34 -7.54 4.31
C ARG A 8 6.06 -9.00 4.64
N VAL A 9 5.98 -9.31 5.92
CA VAL A 9 5.68 -10.65 6.40
C VAL A 9 4.17 -10.82 6.52
N LEU A 10 3.60 -11.82 5.84
CA LEU A 10 2.21 -12.27 6.03
C LEU A 10 2.20 -13.74 6.45
N ASP A 11 1.11 -14.19 7.05
CA ASP A 11 0.98 -15.55 7.59
C ASP A 11 0.21 -16.48 6.65
N GLU A 12 0.88 -17.54 6.19
CA GLU A 12 0.24 -18.66 5.51
C GLU A 12 -0.08 -19.77 6.52
N ARG A 13 -1.12 -19.54 7.32
CA ARG A 13 -1.53 -20.45 8.42
C ARG A 13 -1.80 -21.90 7.97
N HIS A 14 -2.10 -22.12 6.69
CA HIS A 14 -2.43 -23.44 6.16
C HIS A 14 -1.21 -24.31 5.84
N GLU A 15 -0.01 -23.73 5.66
CA GLU A 15 1.16 -24.46 5.15
C GLU A 15 2.42 -24.33 6.03
N ASP A 16 2.27 -23.81 7.25
CA ASP A 16 3.36 -23.56 8.20
C ASP A 16 4.53 -22.74 7.60
N ALA A 17 4.17 -21.68 6.87
CA ALA A 17 5.11 -20.80 6.18
C ALA A 17 4.80 -19.32 6.40
N TRP A 18 5.83 -18.50 6.30
CA TRP A 18 5.72 -17.07 6.13
C TRP A 18 5.66 -16.72 4.65
N LEU A 19 4.87 -15.70 4.30
CA LEU A 19 4.87 -15.08 2.98
C LEU A 19 5.67 -13.78 3.06
N PHE A 20 6.75 -13.70 2.31
CA PHE A 20 7.59 -12.51 2.21
C PHE A 20 7.19 -11.76 0.93
N VAL A 21 6.34 -10.76 1.08
CA VAL A 21 5.88 -9.92 -0.03
C VAL A 21 6.91 -8.82 -0.26
N PRO A 22 7.53 -8.72 -1.45
CA PRO A 22 8.56 -7.71 -1.69
C PRO A 22 7.95 -6.31 -1.62
N VAL A 23 8.56 -5.42 -0.83
CA VAL A 23 8.21 -4.01 -0.78
C VAL A 23 9.14 -3.31 -1.74
N GLY A 24 8.62 -2.89 -2.90
CA GLY A 24 9.44 -2.18 -3.87
C GLY A 24 10.13 -0.96 -3.24
N GLU A 25 11.41 -0.76 -3.53
CA GLU A 25 12.18 0.42 -3.11
C GLU A 25 11.37 1.67 -3.48
N GLY A 26 10.95 2.43 -2.47
CA GLY A 26 10.04 3.55 -2.63
C GLY A 26 10.63 4.63 -3.52
N THR A 27 10.17 4.69 -4.76
CA THR A 27 10.13 5.93 -5.54
C THR A 27 8.66 6.21 -5.74
N GLY A 28 8.14 7.12 -4.92
CA GLY A 28 6.77 7.57 -4.98
C GLY A 28 6.51 8.24 -6.32
N THR A 29 5.90 7.50 -7.24
CA THR A 29 5.00 8.01 -8.28
C THR A 29 4.01 6.90 -8.57
N ALA A 30 3.04 6.73 -7.68
CA ALA A 30 1.76 6.21 -8.14
C ALA A 30 1.13 7.35 -8.93
N THR A 31 1.17 7.26 -10.26
CA THR A 31 0.30 8.04 -11.14
C THR A 31 -1.12 7.66 -10.74
N ALA A 32 -1.70 8.44 -9.82
CA ALA A 32 -3.15 8.57 -9.78
C ALA A 32 -3.52 9.11 -11.16
N GLY A 33 -4.38 8.38 -11.87
CA GLY A 33 -4.98 8.91 -13.09
C GLY A 33 -5.64 10.24 -12.75
N ASP A 34 -4.99 11.32 -13.17
CA ASP A 34 -5.60 12.62 -13.30
C ASP A 34 -6.35 12.56 -14.63
N GLU A 35 -7.58 12.04 -14.57
CA GLU A 35 -8.57 12.19 -15.63
C GLU A 35 -9.60 13.20 -15.14
N ASN A 36 -9.16 14.45 -14.97
CA ASN A 36 -10.06 15.60 -14.97
C ASN A 36 -9.99 16.25 -16.36
N ASP A 37 -10.73 15.69 -17.33
CA ASP A 37 -11.05 16.45 -18.53
C ASP A 37 -12.35 17.22 -18.29
N GLU A 38 -12.23 18.53 -18.36
CA GLU A 38 -13.21 19.53 -17.99
C GLU A 38 -14.43 19.49 -18.93
N THR A 39 -15.55 18.89 -18.49
CA THR A 39 -16.83 19.12 -19.18
C THR A 39 -17.49 20.38 -18.61
N SER A 40 -17.12 21.54 -19.16
CA SER A 40 -17.93 22.75 -19.01
C SER A 40 -19.21 22.59 -19.83
N ALA A 41 -20.33 22.59 -19.12
CA ALA A 41 -21.65 22.80 -19.69
C ALA A 41 -21.82 24.28 -20.07
N ASP A 42 -22.30 24.55 -21.28
CA ASP A 42 -23.11 25.75 -21.53
C ASP A 42 -24.13 25.47 -22.66
N ASP A 43 -25.38 25.44 -22.21
CA ASP A 43 -26.65 25.85 -22.81
C ASP A 43 -26.95 25.78 -24.33
N ALA A 44 -28.09 25.11 -24.60
CA ALA A 44 -29.21 25.47 -25.47
C ALA A 44 -28.98 25.94 -26.93
N ASP A 45 -29.60 25.24 -27.88
CA ASP A 45 -30.89 25.70 -28.45
C ASP A 45 -31.52 24.62 -29.35
N ALA A 46 -32.84 24.59 -29.39
CA ALA A 46 -33.65 23.74 -30.23
C ALA A 46 -33.81 24.34 -31.64
N THR A 47 -33.91 23.51 -32.68
CA THR A 47 -35.05 23.47 -33.63
C THR A 47 -34.77 22.52 -34.80
N ALA A 48 -35.85 21.87 -35.24
CA ALA A 48 -35.92 20.99 -36.40
C ALA A 48 -35.77 21.76 -37.73
N ASP A 49 -35.24 21.11 -38.76
CA ASP A 49 -35.96 20.87 -40.03
C ASP A 49 -35.16 19.89 -40.91
N GLY A 50 -35.87 19.06 -41.67
CA GLY A 50 -35.27 18.05 -42.54
C GLY A 50 -34.93 18.59 -43.92
N VAL A 51 -33.93 18.00 -44.58
CA VAL A 51 -33.85 17.97 -46.05
C VAL A 51 -33.09 16.73 -46.50
N GLU A 52 -33.60 16.12 -47.56
CA GLU A 52 -33.11 14.88 -48.19
C GLU A 52 -31.90 15.08 -49.11
N ALA A 53 -31.27 13.93 -49.41
CA ALA A 53 -30.50 13.58 -50.62
C ALA A 53 -29.15 14.27 -50.87
N ASP A 54 -28.09 13.44 -51.03
CA ASP A 54 -27.50 13.22 -52.36
C ASP A 54 -26.48 12.06 -52.31
N GLU A 55 -26.65 11.12 -53.22
CA GLU A 55 -25.74 10.01 -53.48
C GLU A 55 -24.51 10.50 -54.26
N THR A 56 -23.29 10.24 -53.80
CA THR A 56 -22.16 10.05 -54.72
C THR A 56 -21.21 8.95 -54.22
N PRO A 57 -20.90 7.94 -55.06
CA PRO A 57 -19.87 6.97 -54.77
C PRO A 57 -18.52 7.48 -55.28
N THR A 58 -17.44 7.26 -54.53
CA THR A 58 -16.07 7.41 -55.04
C THR A 58 -15.27 6.12 -54.96
N PRO A 59 -14.31 5.90 -55.89
CA PRO A 59 -13.81 4.59 -56.27
C PRO A 59 -12.49 4.21 -55.56
N GLY A 60 -12.15 2.91 -55.57
CA GLY A 60 -10.79 2.41 -55.28
C GLY A 60 -9.74 3.04 -56.19
N VAL A 61 -8.46 3.15 -55.85
CA VAL A 61 -7.37 2.15 -55.61
C VAL A 61 -6.14 2.99 -55.12
N PRO A 62 -4.86 2.54 -55.01
CA PRO A 62 -4.18 1.35 -54.46
C PRO A 62 -3.25 1.69 -53.27
N GLY A 63 -2.56 0.67 -52.75
CA GLY A 63 -1.61 0.76 -51.63
C GLY A 63 -0.42 1.69 -51.83
N GLY A 64 0.14 2.09 -50.69
CA GLY A 64 1.43 2.74 -50.56
C GLY A 64 2.09 2.25 -49.28
N ASP A 65 3.25 1.63 -49.45
CA ASP A 65 4.21 1.29 -48.41
C ASP A 65 4.46 2.50 -47.49
N GLY A 66 4.24 2.26 -46.21
CA GLY A 66 4.67 3.15 -45.14
C GLY A 66 5.03 2.26 -43.99
N ASP A 67 6.31 1.92 -43.90
CA ASP A 67 7.02 1.62 -42.66
C ASP A 67 6.57 2.62 -41.58
N VAL A 68 5.48 2.31 -40.89
CA VAL A 68 5.28 2.80 -39.54
C VAL A 68 6.16 1.93 -38.69
N ASP A 69 7.39 2.41 -38.57
CA ASP A 69 8.24 2.31 -37.40
C ASP A 69 7.38 1.83 -36.23
N ARG A 70 7.45 0.52 -35.96
CA ARG A 70 6.92 -0.06 -34.75
C ARG A 70 7.83 0.49 -33.68
N ALA A 71 7.58 1.75 -33.32
CA ALA A 71 8.10 2.40 -32.15
C ALA A 71 7.83 1.40 -31.05
N ASP A 72 8.93 0.78 -30.62
CA ASP A 72 9.18 0.24 -29.30
C ASP A 72 7.95 0.46 -28.44
N GLU A 73 7.00 -0.49 -28.47
CA GLU A 73 5.97 -0.50 -27.44
C GLU A 73 6.79 -0.59 -26.16
N PRO A 74 6.76 0.43 -25.29
CA PRO A 74 7.56 0.38 -24.08
C PRO A 74 7.14 -0.90 -23.41
N SER A 75 8.08 -1.84 -23.28
CA SER A 75 7.87 -3.04 -22.47
C SER A 75 7.23 -2.56 -21.17
N PRO A 76 6.06 -3.09 -20.75
CA PRO A 76 5.34 -2.57 -19.60
C PRO A 76 6.34 -2.41 -18.47
N GLY A 77 6.57 -1.16 -18.09
CA GLY A 77 7.75 -0.79 -17.31
C GLY A 77 7.77 -1.63 -16.04
N THR A 78 8.89 -2.31 -15.79
CA THR A 78 9.22 -3.07 -14.57
C THR A 78 7.99 -3.27 -13.69
N GLU A 79 7.10 -4.18 -14.11
CA GLU A 79 5.95 -4.53 -13.28
C GLU A 79 6.54 -4.91 -11.93
N ARG A 80 6.31 -4.07 -10.91
CA ARG A 80 6.80 -4.35 -9.55
C ARG A 80 6.08 -5.62 -9.13
N SER A 81 6.71 -6.76 -9.39
CA SER A 81 6.14 -8.06 -9.09
C SER A 81 6.08 -8.17 -7.57
N TYR A 82 4.89 -8.01 -7.03
CA TYR A 82 4.60 -8.24 -5.62
C TYR A 82 4.41 -9.73 -5.33
N ASP A 83 5.05 -10.60 -6.11
CA ASP A 83 4.90 -12.05 -5.99
C ASP A 83 5.42 -12.51 -4.62
N PRO A 84 4.54 -13.07 -3.76
CA PRO A 84 4.90 -13.43 -2.41
C PRO A 84 5.85 -14.62 -2.41
N VAL A 85 7.00 -14.47 -1.76
CA VAL A 85 7.96 -15.55 -1.60
C VAL A 85 7.59 -16.38 -0.38
N ARG A 86 7.33 -17.68 -0.59
CA ARG A 86 7.04 -18.62 0.50
C ARG A 86 8.32 -19.03 1.22
N VAL A 87 8.37 -18.79 2.53
CA VAL A 87 9.51 -19.06 3.41
C VAL A 87 9.06 -20.01 4.52
N PRO A 88 9.64 -21.21 4.65
CA PRO A 88 9.35 -22.11 5.78
C PRO A 88 9.57 -21.44 7.14
N ARG A 89 8.84 -21.83 8.18
CA ARG A 89 9.07 -21.26 9.52
C ARG A 89 10.36 -21.75 10.19
N THR A 90 10.90 -22.87 9.74
CA THR A 90 12.04 -23.55 10.36
C THR A 90 13.04 -24.06 9.32
N GLY A 91 14.25 -24.37 9.78
CA GLY A 91 15.31 -24.91 8.93
C GLY A 91 16.20 -23.83 8.34
N HIS A 92 16.22 -22.63 8.92
CA HIS A 92 17.09 -21.54 8.53
C HIS A 92 18.32 -21.38 9.45
N GLY A 93 18.44 -22.23 10.48
CA GLY A 93 19.59 -22.25 11.37
C GLY A 93 19.50 -21.14 12.39
N GLU A 94 20.50 -20.26 12.44
CA GLU A 94 20.59 -19.22 13.49
C GLU A 94 19.43 -18.21 13.43
N VAL A 95 18.81 -18.00 12.26
CA VAL A 95 17.69 -17.07 12.10
C VAL A 95 16.32 -17.68 12.45
N ASP A 96 16.23 -18.97 12.77
CA ASP A 96 14.96 -19.64 13.11
C ASP A 96 14.29 -18.99 14.34
N GLY A 97 15.07 -18.57 15.34
CA GLY A 97 14.55 -17.83 16.49
C GLY A 97 13.93 -16.48 16.11
N SER A 98 14.58 -15.75 15.20
CA SER A 98 14.07 -14.48 14.68
C SER A 98 12.83 -14.67 13.81
N LEU A 99 12.74 -15.77 13.05
CA LEU A 99 11.56 -16.13 12.26
C LEU A 99 10.37 -16.53 13.15
N ALA A 100 10.61 -17.19 14.27
CA ALA A 100 9.57 -17.53 15.26
C ALA A 100 9.02 -16.29 15.98
N ALA A 101 9.83 -15.23 16.09
CA ALA A 101 9.47 -13.95 16.68
C ALA A 101 8.70 -13.02 15.73
N LEU A 102 8.52 -13.39 14.45
CA LEU A 102 7.81 -12.57 13.49
C LEU A 102 6.31 -12.55 13.75
N SER A 103 5.69 -11.41 13.47
CA SER A 103 4.25 -11.25 13.44
C SER A 103 3.80 -10.77 12.06
N PRO A 104 2.55 -11.09 11.65
CA PRO A 104 1.99 -10.61 10.39
C PRO A 104 2.01 -9.08 10.36
N GLY A 105 2.44 -8.52 9.23
CA GLY A 105 2.60 -7.08 9.02
C GLY A 105 4.02 -6.56 9.27
N TYR A 106 4.93 -7.33 9.86
CA TYR A 106 6.30 -6.86 10.10
C TYR A 106 7.01 -6.54 8.77
N LEU A 107 7.73 -5.42 8.74
CA LEU A 107 8.62 -5.11 7.63
C LEU A 107 10.01 -5.62 8.00
N VAL A 108 10.56 -6.54 7.21
CA VAL A 108 11.88 -7.11 7.42
C VAL A 108 12.79 -6.77 6.26
N ARG A 109 14.07 -6.56 6.55
CA ARG A 109 15.14 -6.68 5.55
C ARG A 109 15.65 -8.10 5.62
N ALA A 110 15.58 -8.83 4.52
CA ALA A 110 16.00 -10.23 4.49
C ALA A 110 16.90 -10.50 3.28
N THR A 111 17.88 -11.38 3.48
CA THR A 111 18.71 -11.91 2.40
C THR A 111 18.27 -13.32 2.09
N LEU A 112 17.73 -13.57 0.89
CA LEU A 112 17.22 -14.87 0.49
C LEU A 112 18.20 -15.60 -0.43
N SER A 113 18.28 -16.94 -0.32
CA SER A 113 19.07 -17.76 -1.25
C SER A 113 18.44 -17.80 -2.65
N ARG A 114 19.22 -17.55 -3.72
CA ARG A 114 18.74 -17.37 -5.10
C ARG A 114 18.04 -18.58 -5.77
N THR A 115 18.19 -19.80 -5.28
CA THR A 115 18.01 -20.99 -6.14
C THR A 115 17.19 -22.09 -5.49
N SER A 116 15.98 -21.80 -5.03
CA SER A 116 15.08 -22.85 -4.57
C SER A 116 13.64 -22.38 -4.71
N ALA A 117 12.74 -23.29 -5.08
CA ALA A 117 11.29 -23.09 -4.91
C ALA A 117 10.89 -22.84 -3.44
N ARG A 118 11.80 -23.08 -2.50
CA ARG A 118 11.72 -22.74 -1.08
C ARG A 118 13.03 -22.07 -0.64
N PRO A 119 13.20 -20.76 -0.81
CA PRO A 119 14.43 -20.08 -0.49
C PRO A 119 14.71 -20.11 1.02
N ARG A 120 16.00 -20.15 1.39
CA ARG A 120 16.45 -20.01 2.78
C ARG A 120 16.76 -18.56 3.08
N VAL A 121 16.30 -18.09 4.24
CA VAL A 121 16.72 -16.84 4.85
C VAL A 121 18.16 -16.98 5.36
N LEU A 122 19.05 -16.14 4.86
CA LEU A 122 20.46 -16.08 5.25
C LEU A 122 20.71 -15.01 6.30
N ASP A 123 19.95 -13.92 6.25
CA ASP A 123 19.99 -12.81 7.19
C ASP A 123 18.58 -12.21 7.31
N LEU A 124 18.21 -11.75 8.51
CA LEU A 124 16.90 -11.19 8.81
C LEU A 124 17.02 -10.07 9.85
N THR A 125 16.58 -8.87 9.49
CA THR A 125 16.47 -7.73 10.41
C THR A 125 15.06 -7.15 10.36
N VAL A 126 14.39 -7.06 11.50
CA VAL A 126 13.08 -6.37 11.59
C VAL A 126 13.30 -4.87 11.51
N ARG A 127 12.65 -4.22 10.54
CA ARG A 127 12.72 -2.76 10.30
C ARG A 127 11.50 -2.04 10.84
N LYS A 128 10.32 -2.65 10.78
CA LYS A 128 9.10 -2.17 11.45
C LYS A 128 8.29 -3.29 12.06
N ARG A 129 7.63 -2.97 13.17
CA ARG A 129 6.71 -3.88 13.86
C ARG A 129 5.24 -3.49 13.61
N THR A 130 4.91 -3.13 12.37
CA THR A 130 3.51 -2.93 11.96
C THR A 130 2.75 -4.24 12.11
N LEU A 131 1.56 -4.23 12.70
CA LEU A 131 0.75 -5.45 12.85
C LEU A 131 -0.38 -5.46 11.84
N PHE A 132 -0.56 -6.58 11.13
CA PHE A 132 -1.69 -6.80 10.25
C PHE A 132 -2.64 -7.83 10.88
N GLU A 133 -3.92 -7.51 10.84
CA GLU A 133 -5.01 -8.37 11.31
C GLU A 133 -6.03 -8.56 10.19
N PHE A 134 -6.50 -9.78 10.00
CA PHE A 134 -7.49 -10.12 8.99
C PHE A 134 -8.69 -10.76 9.68
N ALA A 135 -9.83 -10.09 9.67
CA ALA A 135 -11.07 -10.59 10.26
C ALA A 135 -12.14 -10.77 9.18
N ASP A 136 -12.79 -11.93 9.22
CA ASP A 136 -13.81 -12.33 8.25
C ASP A 136 -15.17 -12.46 8.92
N GLY A 137 -16.24 -12.11 8.20
CA GLY A 137 -17.61 -12.19 8.68
C GLY A 137 -17.86 -11.33 9.92
N VAL A 138 -17.22 -10.17 10.00
CA VAL A 138 -17.40 -9.29 11.17
C VAL A 138 -18.80 -8.67 11.18
N VAL A 139 -19.38 -8.58 12.37
CA VAL A 139 -20.70 -7.98 12.58
C VAL A 139 -20.51 -6.57 13.14
N GLY A 140 -21.31 -5.62 12.68
CA GLY A 140 -21.32 -4.25 13.20
C GLY A 140 -20.03 -3.49 12.88
N VAL A 141 -19.82 -3.23 11.59
CA VAL A 141 -18.66 -2.46 11.13
C VAL A 141 -18.81 -0.99 11.54
N PHE A 142 -17.70 -0.27 11.72
CA PHE A 142 -17.73 1.15 12.04
C PHE A 142 -18.63 1.92 11.08
N GLU A 143 -19.44 2.83 11.63
CA GLU A 143 -20.27 3.77 10.86
C GLU A 143 -19.46 4.52 9.79
N ALA A 144 -18.18 4.84 10.07
CA ALA A 144 -17.28 5.47 9.12
C ALA A 144 -17.04 4.63 7.85
N ALA A 145 -17.03 3.30 7.96
CA ALA A 145 -16.91 2.39 6.84
C ALA A 145 -18.22 2.29 6.05
N GLU A 146 -19.35 2.13 6.76
CA GLU A 146 -20.67 2.09 6.12
C GLU A 146 -20.96 3.38 5.35
N SER A 147 -20.65 4.53 5.95
CA SER A 147 -20.79 5.83 5.32
C SER A 147 -19.86 6.00 4.12
N ALA A 148 -18.60 5.55 4.21
CA ALA A 148 -17.67 5.57 3.08
C ALA A 148 -18.16 4.68 1.93
N TRP A 149 -18.69 3.49 2.23
CA TRP A 149 -19.21 2.57 1.22
C TRP A 149 -20.50 3.10 0.57
N ALA A 150 -21.42 3.64 1.37
CA ALA A 150 -22.62 4.28 0.86
C ALA A 150 -22.29 5.44 -0.09
N SER A 151 -21.27 6.23 0.25
CA SER A 151 -20.77 7.32 -0.60
C SER A 151 -20.19 6.78 -1.92
N ALA A 152 -19.33 5.76 -1.86
CA ALA A 152 -18.73 5.13 -3.04
C ALA A 152 -19.80 4.56 -3.98
N THR A 153 -20.79 3.88 -3.42
CA THR A 153 -21.90 3.28 -4.19
C THR A 153 -22.75 4.37 -4.86
N ALA A 154 -22.98 5.49 -4.17
CA ALA A 154 -23.74 6.61 -4.73
C ALA A 154 -23.03 7.30 -5.90
N THR A 155 -21.69 7.33 -5.91
CA THR A 155 -20.88 7.90 -7.00
C THR A 155 -20.48 6.88 -8.06
N GLY A 156 -20.75 5.60 -7.84
CA GLY A 156 -20.32 4.52 -8.73
C GLY A 156 -18.82 4.18 -8.62
N GLU A 157 -18.16 4.62 -7.55
CA GLU A 157 -16.75 4.31 -7.30
C GLU A 157 -16.56 2.92 -6.69
N ALA A 158 -15.54 2.20 -7.16
CA ALA A 158 -15.19 0.88 -6.63
C ALA A 158 -14.43 0.93 -5.29
N MET A 159 -14.05 2.14 -4.84
CA MET A 159 -13.25 2.36 -3.65
C MET A 159 -13.57 3.75 -3.07
N ALA A 160 -13.60 3.88 -1.74
CA ALA A 160 -13.57 5.18 -1.08
C ALA A 160 -12.59 5.18 0.09
N ALA A 161 -12.11 6.37 0.46
CA ALA A 161 -11.18 6.57 1.56
C ALA A 161 -11.70 7.64 2.53
N ARG A 162 -11.44 7.48 3.83
CA ARG A 162 -11.84 8.43 4.86
C ARG A 162 -10.84 8.46 6.01
N VAL A 163 -10.49 9.67 6.47
CA VAL A 163 -9.71 9.84 7.71
C VAL A 163 -10.64 9.66 8.92
N THR A 164 -10.26 8.81 9.86
CA THR A 164 -10.95 8.66 11.14
C THR A 164 -10.34 9.64 12.16
N ARG A 165 -11.18 10.13 13.09
CA ARG A 165 -10.79 11.10 14.11
C ARG A 165 -11.16 10.60 15.50
N GLY A 166 -10.34 10.97 16.48
CA GLY A 166 -10.61 10.73 17.90
C GLY A 166 -11.66 11.70 18.44
N THR A 167 -11.98 11.55 19.72
CA THR A 167 -12.90 12.44 20.46
C THR A 167 -12.39 13.86 20.58
N ASP A 168 -11.07 14.06 20.42
CA ASP A 168 -10.38 15.35 20.37
C ASP A 168 -10.36 15.97 18.96
N GLY A 169 -10.96 15.30 17.97
CA GLY A 169 -10.98 15.72 16.57
C GLY A 169 -9.66 15.47 15.82
N GLN A 170 -8.63 14.93 16.49
CA GLN A 170 -7.35 14.64 15.86
C GLN A 170 -7.45 13.38 14.99
N PRO A 171 -6.77 13.34 13.83
CA PRO A 171 -6.67 12.12 13.04
C PRO A 171 -6.09 10.98 13.89
N ASN A 172 -6.77 9.83 13.89
CA ASN A 172 -6.31 8.63 14.59
C ASN A 172 -6.13 7.41 13.66
N GLY A 173 -6.65 7.49 12.44
CA GLY A 173 -6.60 6.43 11.45
C GLY A 173 -7.04 6.86 10.06
N VAL A 174 -6.87 5.98 9.09
CA VAL A 174 -7.41 6.10 7.74
C VAL A 174 -8.12 4.80 7.40
N LEU A 175 -9.31 4.92 6.83
CA LEU A 175 -10.16 3.82 6.44
C LEU A 175 -10.31 3.83 4.92
N TYR A 176 -10.15 2.66 4.31
CA TYR A 176 -10.44 2.42 2.90
C TYR A 176 -11.53 1.36 2.80
N VAL A 177 -12.50 1.58 1.92
CA VAL A 177 -13.48 0.56 1.54
C VAL A 177 -13.24 0.18 0.09
N PHE A 178 -13.29 -1.11 -0.20
CA PHE A 178 -13.13 -1.67 -1.53
C PHE A 178 -14.33 -2.54 -1.84
N ALA A 179 -14.93 -2.37 -3.02
CA ALA A 179 -15.92 -3.32 -3.50
C ALA A 179 -15.32 -4.74 -3.55
N ASP A 180 -16.08 -5.72 -3.09
CA ASP A 180 -15.75 -7.15 -3.08
C ASP A 180 -16.71 -7.90 -4.02
N ALA A 181 -16.81 -7.42 -5.27
CA ALA A 181 -17.74 -7.96 -6.27
C ALA A 181 -17.49 -9.44 -6.61
N ASP A 182 -16.24 -9.88 -6.48
CA ASP A 182 -15.81 -11.26 -6.81
C ASP A 182 -15.62 -12.15 -5.57
N GLY A 183 -15.81 -11.60 -4.36
CA GLY A 183 -15.87 -12.34 -3.09
C GLY A 183 -14.54 -12.84 -2.50
N ASP A 184 -13.40 -12.46 -3.09
CA ASP A 184 -12.07 -12.96 -2.69
C ASP A 184 -11.08 -11.83 -2.31
N ARG A 185 -11.54 -10.57 -2.20
CA ARG A 185 -10.64 -9.43 -1.92
C ARG A 185 -9.92 -9.58 -0.59
N LEU A 186 -10.60 -10.09 0.45
CA LEU A 186 -9.96 -10.35 1.75
C LEU A 186 -8.81 -11.35 1.61
N ALA A 187 -9.00 -12.42 0.84
CA ALA A 187 -7.96 -13.43 0.64
C ALA A 187 -6.81 -12.89 -0.21
N GLU A 188 -7.08 -12.04 -1.21
CA GLU A 188 -6.04 -11.35 -1.98
C GLU A 188 -5.09 -10.55 -1.07
N PHE A 189 -5.65 -9.78 -0.12
CA PHE A 189 -4.84 -9.03 0.83
C PHE A 189 -4.09 -9.96 1.80
N ARG A 190 -4.77 -11.00 2.30
CA ARG A 190 -4.18 -11.96 3.24
C ARG A 190 -3.03 -12.77 2.64
N THR A 191 -3.11 -13.09 1.35
CA THR A 191 -2.11 -13.86 0.61
C THR A 191 -1.03 -12.98 -0.01
N GLY A 192 -1.15 -11.65 0.07
CA GLY A 192 -0.19 -10.73 -0.53
C GLY A 192 -0.31 -10.57 -2.05
N ARG A 193 -1.24 -11.29 -2.71
CA ARG A 193 -1.57 -11.08 -4.13
C ARG A 193 -1.96 -9.63 -4.41
N ARG A 194 -2.59 -8.98 -3.42
CA ARG A 194 -2.80 -7.54 -3.39
C ARG A 194 -2.08 -6.96 -2.18
N PRO A 195 -0.96 -6.25 -2.35
CA PRO A 195 -0.20 -5.72 -1.22
C PRO A 195 -0.92 -4.53 -0.57
N LEU A 196 -0.78 -4.41 0.76
CA LEU A 196 -1.25 -3.24 1.52
C LEU A 196 -0.23 -2.09 1.54
N GLU A 197 0.98 -2.34 1.03
CA GLU A 197 2.10 -1.40 0.96
C GLU A 197 1.75 -0.06 0.32
N PRO A 198 1.04 0.01 -0.83
CA PRO A 198 0.70 1.29 -1.44
C PRO A 198 -0.16 2.18 -0.53
N LEU A 199 -1.11 1.59 0.20
CA LEU A 199 -1.96 2.33 1.15
C LEU A 199 -1.13 2.81 2.34
N LEU A 200 -0.24 1.96 2.84
CA LEU A 200 0.65 2.31 3.95
C LEU A 200 1.63 3.41 3.55
N ALA A 201 2.21 3.35 2.36
CA ALA A 201 3.08 4.38 1.81
C ALA A 201 2.35 5.72 1.75
N ARG A 202 1.13 5.74 1.19
CA ARG A 202 0.30 6.95 1.13
C ARG A 202 0.03 7.55 2.52
N VAL A 203 -0.29 6.72 3.52
CA VAL A 203 -0.49 7.20 4.90
C VAL A 203 0.82 7.67 5.53
N ASN A 204 1.96 7.06 5.21
CA ASN A 204 3.26 7.51 5.70
C ASN A 204 3.70 8.84 5.08
N ASP A 205 3.41 9.08 3.81
CA ASP A 205 3.66 10.36 3.11
C ASP A 205 2.71 11.47 3.59
N ALA A 206 1.44 11.13 3.85
CA ALA A 206 0.43 12.08 4.29
C ALA A 206 0.62 12.57 5.73
N GLU A 207 1.33 11.80 6.57
CA GLU A 207 1.80 12.29 7.85
C GLU A 207 2.95 13.26 7.56
N PRO A 208 2.79 14.59 7.73
CA PRO A 208 3.96 15.42 7.87
C PRO A 208 4.69 14.85 9.07
N SER A 209 5.83 14.18 8.84
CA SER A 209 6.81 13.95 9.89
C SER A 209 6.83 15.24 10.69
N THR A 210 6.62 15.16 11.99
CA THR A 210 6.63 16.30 12.90
C THR A 210 8.01 16.94 12.83
N ARG A 211 8.28 17.64 11.73
CA ARG A 211 9.43 18.46 11.43
C ARG A 211 9.08 19.82 12.00
N SER A 212 8.76 19.80 13.28
CA SER A 212 8.60 20.97 14.12
C SER A 212 9.27 20.68 15.46
N GLU A 213 10.51 20.16 15.39
CA GLU A 213 11.47 20.28 16.50
C GLU A 213 12.94 20.14 16.06
N TRP A 214 13.24 20.24 14.76
CA TRP A 214 14.58 20.60 14.31
C TRP A 214 14.52 21.99 13.68
N GLN A 215 14.43 23.00 14.54
CA GLN A 215 15.04 24.30 14.20
C GLN A 215 16.54 24.05 14.30
N PRO A 216 17.34 24.16 13.22
CA PRO A 216 18.77 24.30 13.42
C PRO A 216 18.90 25.52 14.32
N ALA A 217 19.40 25.30 15.54
CA ALA A 217 19.72 26.38 16.43
C ALA A 217 20.45 27.43 15.61
N ASP A 218 20.01 28.67 15.75
CA ASP A 218 20.62 29.88 15.22
C ASP A 218 22.12 29.90 15.54
N ARG A 219 22.88 29.15 14.75
CA ARG A 219 24.33 29.12 14.73
C ARG A 219 24.69 29.83 13.46
N SER A 220 24.76 31.15 13.59
CA SER A 220 25.66 31.96 12.78
C SER A 220 26.97 31.18 12.57
N PRO A 221 27.40 30.93 11.33
CA PRO A 221 28.61 30.16 11.09
C PRO A 221 29.80 31.00 11.52
N THR A 222 30.36 30.74 12.70
CA THR A 222 31.70 31.23 13.02
C THR A 222 32.70 30.33 12.30
N VAL A 223 33.07 30.72 11.08
CA VAL A 223 34.21 30.14 10.37
C VAL A 223 35.48 30.49 11.15
N GLY A 224 36.01 29.53 11.91
CA GLY A 224 37.38 29.55 12.39
C GLY A 224 38.32 29.04 11.30
N PRO A 225 39.54 29.60 11.14
CA PRO A 225 40.50 29.09 10.18
C PRO A 225 41.17 27.85 10.77
N GLY A 226 40.61 26.68 10.48
CA GLY A 226 41.16 25.41 10.91
C GLY A 226 40.21 24.29 10.52
N GLY A 227 40.58 23.53 9.49
CA GLY A 227 39.74 22.57 8.79
C GLY A 227 38.90 21.70 9.73
N VAL A 228 37.58 21.71 9.50
CA VAL A 228 36.70 20.74 10.13
C VAL A 228 36.82 19.42 9.38
N THR A 229 37.27 18.39 10.09
CA THR A 229 37.07 17.01 9.67
C THR A 229 35.59 16.72 9.85
N VAL A 230 34.85 16.56 8.75
CA VAL A 230 33.54 15.93 8.82
C VAL A 230 33.79 14.47 9.25
N PRO A 231 33.28 14.01 10.40
CA PRO A 231 33.25 12.58 10.63
C PRO A 231 32.30 12.01 9.58
N SER A 232 32.79 11.13 8.71
CA SER A 232 31.93 10.23 7.97
C SER A 232 31.17 9.41 9.02
N ASP A 233 29.95 9.85 9.32
CA ASP A 233 29.00 9.13 10.16
C ASP A 233 28.62 7.88 9.36
N ASP A 234 29.39 6.80 9.53
CA ASP A 234 29.07 5.41 9.12
C ASP A 234 27.91 4.85 9.96
N ARG A 235 27.00 5.74 10.36
CA ARG A 235 25.79 5.43 11.08
C ARG A 235 24.77 5.21 9.98
N GLU A 236 24.37 3.95 9.84
CA GLU A 236 23.20 3.55 9.06
C GLU A 236 22.14 4.65 9.23
N PRO A 237 21.70 5.32 8.14
CA PRO A 237 20.88 6.49 8.26
C PRO A 237 19.70 6.15 9.17
N PRO A 238 19.35 7.01 10.15
CA PRO A 238 18.17 6.77 10.94
C PRO A 238 17.01 6.48 9.97
N ALA A 239 16.16 5.52 10.32
CA ALA A 239 15.04 5.03 9.50
C ALA A 239 13.94 6.08 9.21
N HIS A 240 14.30 7.36 9.12
CA HIS A 240 13.51 8.45 8.58
C HIS A 240 13.17 8.12 7.12
N GLY A 241 11.88 7.88 6.86
CA GLY A 241 11.37 7.46 5.55
C GLY A 241 10.53 6.19 5.60
N LEU A 242 10.67 5.38 6.66
CA LEU A 242 9.81 4.22 6.85
C LEU A 242 8.43 4.64 7.45
N GLY A 243 8.35 5.66 8.29
CA GLY A 243 7.11 6.02 9.00
C GLY A 243 6.96 5.25 10.32
N ARG A 244 5.95 5.60 11.14
CA ARG A 244 5.75 5.02 12.49
C ARG A 244 5.26 3.56 12.44
N ASP A 245 5.39 2.84 13.55
CA ASP A 245 4.72 1.55 13.73
C ASP A 245 3.19 1.76 13.79
N ARG A 246 2.46 0.95 13.04
CA ARG A 246 1.02 1.05 12.81
C ARG A 246 0.33 -0.27 13.08
N GLU A 247 -0.98 -0.24 13.18
CA GLU A 247 -1.80 -1.45 13.14
C GLU A 247 -2.77 -1.33 11.97
N VAL A 248 -2.89 -2.40 11.21
CA VAL A 248 -3.73 -2.48 10.02
C VAL A 248 -4.72 -3.61 10.21
N PHE A 249 -5.99 -3.32 10.00
CA PHE A 249 -7.07 -4.27 10.13
C PHE A 249 -7.77 -4.37 8.79
N VAL A 250 -7.81 -5.56 8.22
CA VAL A 250 -8.57 -5.88 7.02
C VAL A 250 -9.81 -6.66 7.46
N LEU A 251 -10.97 -6.06 7.30
CA LEU A 251 -12.24 -6.56 7.82
C LEU A 251 -13.19 -6.82 6.65
N ARG A 252 -13.73 -8.04 6.57
CA ARG A 252 -14.87 -8.34 5.69
C ARG A 252 -16.15 -8.38 6.53
N PRO A 253 -17.11 -7.46 6.34
CA PRO A 253 -18.42 -7.52 6.98
C PRO A 253 -19.16 -8.79 6.60
N ALA A 254 -19.96 -9.36 7.51
CA ALA A 254 -20.82 -10.51 7.21
C ALA A 254 -21.91 -10.17 6.19
N ASP A 255 -22.43 -8.94 6.24
CA ASP A 255 -23.62 -8.52 5.49
C ASP A 255 -23.31 -7.55 4.33
N GLY A 256 -22.03 -7.35 3.98
CA GLY A 256 -21.59 -6.29 3.06
C GLY A 256 -20.75 -6.80 1.88
N PRO A 257 -20.98 -6.34 0.63
CA PRO A 257 -20.20 -6.72 -0.55
C PRO A 257 -18.91 -5.89 -0.68
N TYR A 258 -18.22 -5.66 0.44
CA TYR A 258 -17.03 -4.81 0.48
C TYR A 258 -16.03 -5.28 1.54
N VAL A 259 -14.76 -4.91 1.37
CA VAL A 259 -13.70 -5.13 2.35
C VAL A 259 -13.22 -3.79 2.86
N VAL A 260 -13.02 -3.69 4.17
CA VAL A 260 -12.52 -2.50 4.85
C VAL A 260 -11.04 -2.69 5.19
N VAL A 261 -10.19 -1.74 4.83
CA VAL A 261 -8.81 -1.65 5.32
C VAL A 261 -8.72 -0.44 6.23
N LEU A 262 -8.55 -0.68 7.52
CA LEU A 262 -8.36 0.36 8.54
C LEU A 262 -6.90 0.40 8.97
N ILE A 263 -6.25 1.56 8.80
CA ILE A 263 -4.88 1.81 9.22
C ILE A 263 -4.92 2.75 10.43
N ALA A 264 -4.61 2.23 11.62
CA ALA A 264 -4.44 3.03 12.83
C ALA A 264 -3.08 3.76 12.78
N LEU A 265 -3.08 5.07 13.02
CA LEU A 265 -1.87 5.89 12.92
C LEU A 265 -0.86 5.59 14.03
N ARG A 266 -1.35 5.12 15.18
CA ARG A 266 -0.54 4.75 16.35
C ARG A 266 -0.81 3.31 16.74
N LYS A 267 0.24 2.48 16.71
CA LYS A 267 0.21 1.15 17.31
C LYS A 267 0.00 1.23 18.83
N GLY A 268 -0.89 0.40 19.38
CA GLY A 268 -1.30 0.49 20.78
C GLY A 268 -2.02 1.80 21.13
N GLY A 269 -2.57 2.50 20.13
CA GLY A 269 -3.41 3.66 20.34
C GLY A 269 -4.86 3.27 20.59
N THR A 270 -5.65 4.21 21.11
CA THR A 270 -7.07 4.00 21.43
C THR A 270 -7.87 3.39 20.28
N LEU A 271 -7.69 3.88 19.04
CA LEU A 271 -8.36 3.30 17.88
C LEU A 271 -8.00 1.83 17.68
N ALA A 272 -6.71 1.48 17.75
CA ALA A 272 -6.27 0.10 17.55
C ALA A 272 -6.79 -0.82 18.67
N ASP A 273 -6.75 -0.38 19.93
CA ASP A 273 -7.28 -1.16 21.05
C ASP A 273 -8.80 -1.36 20.93
N THR A 274 -9.55 -0.31 20.57
CA THR A 274 -11.00 -0.41 20.34
C THR A 274 -11.32 -1.40 19.23
N VAL A 275 -10.63 -1.34 18.08
CA VAL A 275 -10.87 -2.28 16.97
C VAL A 275 -10.61 -3.72 17.42
N ARG A 276 -9.52 -3.96 18.14
CA ARG A 276 -9.19 -5.30 18.66
C ARG A 276 -10.22 -5.83 19.63
N GLU A 277 -10.73 -4.97 20.52
CA GLU A 277 -11.80 -5.34 21.45
C GLU A 277 -13.09 -5.66 20.71
N THR A 278 -13.52 -4.78 19.79
CA THR A 278 -14.77 -4.91 19.04
C THR A 278 -14.83 -6.18 18.20
N TYR A 279 -13.73 -6.53 17.52
CA TYR A 279 -13.71 -7.70 16.62
C TYR A 279 -12.99 -8.91 17.24
N HIS A 280 -12.70 -8.87 18.53
CA HIS A 280 -12.04 -9.95 19.28
C HIS A 280 -10.73 -10.43 18.65
N CYS A 281 -9.89 -9.48 18.21
CA CYS A 281 -8.59 -9.75 17.59
C CYS A 281 -7.46 -9.46 18.60
N PRO A 282 -7.05 -10.43 19.44
CA PRO A 282 -6.00 -10.19 20.44
C PRO A 282 -4.69 -9.76 19.78
N ARG A 283 -3.97 -8.85 20.42
CA ARG A 283 -2.64 -8.45 19.94
C ARG A 283 -1.68 -9.64 20.10
N PRO A 284 -0.91 -10.02 19.06
CA PRO A 284 0.09 -11.07 19.20
C PRO A 284 1.14 -10.68 20.25
N GLU A 285 1.68 -11.66 20.97
CA GLU A 285 2.77 -11.43 21.90
C GLU A 285 4.02 -11.01 21.13
N GLU A 286 4.56 -9.84 21.47
CA GLU A 286 5.77 -9.32 20.84
C GLU A 286 6.99 -9.57 21.74
N PRO A 287 8.13 -10.00 21.18
CA PRO A 287 9.37 -10.17 21.91
C PRO A 287 10.15 -8.86 22.11
#